data_AF-A0AAJ0FYZ9-F1
#
_entry.id   AF-A0AAJ0FYZ9-F1
#
_cell.length_a   1.000
_cell.length_b   1.000
_cell.length_c   1.000
_cell.angle_alpha   90.00
_cell.angle_beta   90.00
_cell.angle_gamma   90.00
#
_symmetry.space_group_name_H-M   'P 1'
#
loop_
_entity.id
_entity.type
_entity.pdbx_description
1 polymer ?
#
loop_
_entity_poly.entity_id
_entity_poly.type
_entity_poly.pdbx_seq_one_letter_code
_entity_poly.pdbx_strand_id
1 'polypeptide(L)'
;MTTPSYYPPGWDRERWKTATEQDFAKLTDDDFEKFHTGIRAHLGEDGAEAFFDEIHQYQLQLKAYQPQPESNVNPNFVLSLNQLRDDDGGFREWGFVVYRTAGYDDDETLKHVKSTIEAKINKQFDQAQRARDKFSLMWMEGGELAGKTPEEIGRIYSELFFTRDVKGLFGFAHYVCLCVDESSIKSIRDAPPELAHVLAISTSCGDPDVHSDEAEDERWTGSFKVAIDSLIEPLFTLVGDDSLTAYEIGVGVTPDLLWTDYSRFGKKKAFVE
;
A
#
# COMPACT_ATOMS: atom_id res chain seq x y z
N MET A 1 -0.59 -24.34 28.40
CA MET A 1 -1.31 -23.05 28.45
C MET A 1 -2.55 -23.20 27.59
N THR A 2 -3.71 -22.80 28.10
CA THR A 2 -4.96 -22.87 27.33
C THR A 2 -4.91 -21.82 26.24
N THR A 3 -5.15 -22.21 24.99
CA THR A 3 -5.21 -21.25 23.89
C THR A 3 -6.39 -20.30 24.11
N PRO A 4 -6.19 -18.97 24.09
CA PRO A 4 -7.27 -18.03 24.27
C PRO A 4 -8.39 -18.21 23.23
N SER A 5 -9.64 -17.98 23.64
CA SER A 5 -10.84 -18.22 22.81
C SER A 5 -10.99 -17.29 21.60
N TYR A 6 -10.14 -16.27 21.50
CA TYR A 6 -10.06 -15.39 20.34
C TYR A 6 -9.19 -15.94 19.22
N TYR A 7 -8.37 -16.98 19.47
CA TYR A 7 -7.77 -17.71 18.36
C TYR A 7 -8.85 -18.52 17.63
N PRO A 8 -8.81 -18.56 16.28
CA PRO A 8 -9.68 -19.44 15.52
C PRO A 8 -9.48 -20.91 15.92
N PRO A 9 -10.48 -21.79 15.73
CA PRO A 9 -10.36 -23.19 16.10
C PRO A 9 -9.11 -23.86 15.48
N GLY A 10 -8.26 -24.43 16.34
CA GLY A 10 -7.01 -25.08 15.92
C GLY A 10 -5.85 -24.11 15.64
N TRP A 11 -6.03 -22.82 15.87
CA TRP A 11 -4.96 -21.83 15.87
C TRP A 11 -4.46 -21.59 17.28
N ASP A 12 -3.18 -21.29 17.40
CA ASP A 12 -2.51 -20.80 18.60
C ASP A 12 -1.42 -19.80 18.19
N ARG A 13 -0.69 -19.26 19.16
CA ARG A 13 0.36 -18.26 18.91
C ARG A 13 1.41 -18.74 17.92
N GLU A 14 1.89 -19.96 18.08
CA GLU A 14 2.96 -20.51 17.24
C GLU A 14 2.46 -20.74 15.82
N ARG A 15 1.23 -21.24 15.68
CA ARG A 15 0.59 -21.37 14.36
C ARG A 15 0.40 -20.01 13.71
N TRP A 16 -0.06 -18.99 14.44
CA TRP A 16 -0.22 -17.64 13.91
C TRP A 16 1.11 -17.04 13.43
N LYS A 17 2.20 -17.33 14.16
CA LYS A 17 3.54 -16.86 13.84
C LYS A 17 4.18 -17.56 12.63
N THR A 18 3.84 -18.83 12.39
CA THR A 18 4.46 -19.69 11.37
C THR A 18 3.55 -20.03 10.18
N ALA A 19 2.28 -19.64 10.22
CA ALA A 19 1.30 -19.93 9.18
C ALA A 19 1.69 -19.33 7.83
N THR A 20 1.36 -20.05 6.76
CA THR A 20 1.55 -19.58 5.38
C THR A 20 0.39 -18.68 4.95
N GLU A 21 0.57 -17.93 3.86
CA GLU A 21 -0.53 -17.17 3.24
C GLU A 21 -1.74 -18.07 2.90
N GLN A 22 -1.50 -19.30 2.45
CA GLN A 22 -2.57 -20.27 2.18
C GLN A 22 -3.32 -20.73 3.44
N ASP A 23 -2.68 -20.67 4.61
CA ASP A 23 -3.34 -20.99 5.87
C ASP A 23 -4.19 -19.82 6.34
N PHE A 24 -3.70 -18.59 6.18
CA PHE A 24 -4.47 -17.38 6.44
C PHE A 24 -5.65 -17.22 5.49
N ALA A 25 -5.52 -17.59 4.22
CA ALA A 25 -6.62 -17.57 3.24
C ALA A 25 -7.79 -18.51 3.58
N LYS A 26 -7.63 -19.41 4.56
CA LYS A 26 -8.70 -20.29 5.05
C LYS A 26 -9.46 -19.70 6.23
N LEU A 27 -8.98 -18.59 6.80
CA LEU A 27 -9.69 -17.87 7.85
C LEU A 27 -10.75 -16.97 7.23
N THR A 28 -11.87 -16.81 7.93
CA THR A 28 -12.88 -15.82 7.58
C THR A 28 -12.48 -14.45 8.13
N ASP A 29 -13.11 -13.39 7.61
CA ASP A 29 -12.94 -12.05 8.16
C ASP A 29 -13.34 -11.98 9.64
N ASP A 30 -14.44 -12.64 10.02
CA ASP A 30 -14.87 -12.79 11.42
C ASP A 30 -13.80 -13.43 12.31
N ASP A 31 -13.09 -14.44 11.82
CA ASP A 31 -12.03 -15.12 12.56
C ASP A 31 -10.84 -14.17 12.79
N PHE A 32 -10.50 -13.36 11.79
CA PHE A 32 -9.48 -12.31 11.91
C PHE A 32 -9.92 -11.23 12.89
N GLU A 33 -11.12 -10.67 12.72
CA GLU A 33 -11.62 -9.60 13.57
C GLU A 33 -11.69 -10.04 15.04
N LYS A 34 -12.21 -11.23 15.29
CA LYS A 34 -12.28 -11.82 16.63
C LYS A 34 -10.90 -11.98 17.25
N PHE A 35 -9.92 -12.46 16.48
CA PHE A 35 -8.55 -12.57 16.94
C PHE A 35 -7.97 -11.21 17.34
N HIS A 36 -8.11 -10.22 16.46
CA HIS A 36 -7.56 -8.87 16.64
C HIS A 36 -8.20 -8.12 17.82
N THR A 37 -9.52 -8.19 17.95
CA THR A 37 -10.24 -7.60 19.08
C THR A 37 -9.87 -8.33 20.37
N GLY A 38 -9.77 -9.65 20.33
CA GLY A 38 -9.43 -10.46 21.50
C GLY A 38 -7.99 -10.26 21.98
N ILE A 39 -7.02 -10.11 21.08
CA ILE A 39 -5.62 -9.92 21.47
C ILE A 39 -5.39 -8.52 22.06
N ARG A 40 -6.04 -7.48 21.51
CA ARG A 40 -6.04 -6.13 22.10
C ARG A 40 -6.72 -6.11 23.46
N ALA A 41 -7.87 -6.77 23.60
CA ALA A 41 -8.55 -6.89 24.89
C ALA A 41 -7.73 -7.65 25.94
N HIS A 42 -6.93 -8.64 25.52
CA HIS A 42 -6.11 -9.44 26.42
C HIS A 42 -4.81 -8.71 26.80
N LEU A 43 -4.08 -8.15 25.83
CA LEU A 43 -2.73 -7.62 26.03
C LEU A 43 -2.68 -6.09 26.19
N GLY A 44 -3.78 -5.38 25.92
CA GLY A 44 -3.76 -3.94 25.70
C GLY A 44 -3.24 -3.60 24.30
N GLU A 45 -3.36 -2.33 23.90
CA GLU A 45 -2.87 -1.87 22.58
C GLU A 45 -1.35 -2.05 22.44
N ASP A 46 -0.56 -1.57 23.40
CA ASP A 46 0.92 -1.71 23.39
C ASP A 46 1.37 -3.18 23.34
N GLY A 47 0.65 -4.05 24.05
CA GLY A 47 0.96 -5.49 24.07
C GLY A 47 0.56 -6.21 22.78
N ALA A 48 -0.51 -5.76 22.13
CA ALA A 48 -0.90 -6.25 20.81
C ALA A 48 0.08 -5.78 19.72
N GLU A 49 0.51 -4.52 19.75
CA GLU A 49 1.53 -3.98 18.85
C GLU A 49 2.83 -4.79 18.94
N ALA A 50 3.36 -4.99 20.16
CA ALA A 50 4.56 -5.79 20.37
C ALA A 50 4.43 -7.24 19.88
N PHE A 51 3.23 -7.83 19.97
CA PHE A 51 2.96 -9.16 19.45
C PHE A 51 3.03 -9.21 17.91
N PHE A 52 2.44 -8.24 17.22
CA PHE A 52 2.49 -8.18 15.75
C PHE A 52 3.90 -7.88 15.25
N ASP A 53 4.64 -6.99 15.93
CA ASP A 53 6.05 -6.73 15.66
C ASP A 53 6.89 -7.99 15.77
N GLU A 54 6.68 -8.81 16.81
CA GLU A 54 7.39 -10.08 16.97
C GLU A 54 7.12 -11.03 15.80
N ILE A 55 5.86 -11.15 15.36
CA ILE A 55 5.49 -12.01 14.23
C ILE A 55 6.16 -11.50 12.95
N HIS A 56 6.09 -10.20 12.68
CA HIS A 56 6.69 -9.59 11.51
C HIS A 56 8.21 -9.82 11.48
N GLN A 57 8.92 -9.57 12.59
CA GLN A 57 10.36 -9.81 12.69
C GLN A 57 10.71 -11.28 12.49
N TYR A 58 9.90 -12.20 13.02
CA TYR A 58 10.11 -13.62 12.83
C TYR A 58 9.91 -14.06 11.37
N GLN A 59 8.90 -13.53 10.69
CA GLN A 59 8.67 -13.80 9.27
C GLN A 59 9.80 -13.24 8.40
N LEU A 60 10.32 -12.05 8.71
CA LEU A 60 11.51 -11.49 8.05
C LEU A 60 12.74 -12.40 8.23
N GLN A 61 12.96 -12.92 9.44
CA GLN A 61 14.05 -13.86 9.71
C GLN A 61 13.87 -15.15 8.93
N LEU A 62 12.66 -15.73 8.91
CA LEU A 62 12.39 -16.93 8.11
C LEU A 62 12.68 -16.71 6.62
N LYS A 63 12.25 -15.57 6.06
CA LYS A 63 12.55 -15.21 4.66
C LYS A 63 14.05 -15.02 4.40
N ALA A 64 14.81 -14.55 5.40
CA ALA A 64 16.26 -14.39 5.28
C ALA A 64 17.04 -15.73 5.37
N TYR A 65 16.51 -16.73 6.08
CA TYR A 65 17.14 -18.05 6.26
C TYR A 65 16.67 -19.11 5.26
N GLN A 66 15.55 -18.90 4.58
CA GLN A 66 15.17 -19.77 3.46
C GLN A 66 16.04 -19.42 2.25
N PRO A 67 16.74 -20.39 1.62
CA PRO A 67 17.32 -20.15 0.31
C PRO A 67 16.16 -19.74 -0.60
N GLN A 68 16.20 -18.50 -1.11
CA GLN A 68 15.23 -18.06 -2.10
C GLN A 68 15.21 -19.13 -3.19
N PRO A 69 14.07 -19.82 -3.42
CA PRO A 69 14.00 -20.72 -4.55
C PRO A 69 14.38 -19.91 -5.79
N GLU A 70 15.19 -20.49 -6.68
CA GLU A 70 15.43 -19.89 -7.99
C GLU A 70 14.06 -19.62 -8.62
N SER A 71 13.65 -18.36 -8.57
CA SER A 71 12.27 -17.95 -8.80
C SER A 71 12.01 -17.97 -10.29
N ASN A 72 11.72 -19.16 -10.82
CA ASN A 72 10.95 -19.31 -12.06
C ASN A 72 9.45 -19.01 -11.83
N VAL A 73 9.07 -18.55 -10.63
CA VAL A 73 7.74 -18.06 -10.32
C VAL A 73 7.72 -16.57 -10.63
N ASN A 74 6.83 -16.14 -11.52
CA ASN A 74 6.65 -14.72 -11.79
C ASN A 74 6.29 -13.99 -10.48
N PRO A 75 6.83 -12.78 -10.21
CA PRO A 75 6.38 -11.96 -9.08
C PRO A 75 4.86 -11.79 -9.05
N ASN A 76 4.24 -11.64 -7.87
CA ASN A 76 2.77 -11.59 -7.76
C ASN A 76 2.18 -10.42 -8.57
N PHE A 77 2.81 -9.25 -8.56
CA PHE A 77 2.36 -8.13 -9.40
C PHE A 77 2.27 -8.49 -10.89
N VAL A 78 3.12 -9.38 -11.41
CA VAL A 78 3.07 -9.85 -12.81
C VAL A 78 1.82 -10.69 -13.06
N LEU A 79 1.28 -11.37 -12.03
CA LEU A 79 0.00 -12.07 -12.13
C LEU A 79 -1.15 -11.06 -12.23
N SER A 80 -1.14 -9.98 -11.44
CA SER A 80 -2.13 -8.89 -11.53
C SER A 80 -2.11 -8.22 -12.92
N LEU A 81 -0.93 -8.09 -13.53
CA LEU A 81 -0.80 -7.57 -14.90
C LEU A 81 -1.44 -8.44 -16.00
N ASN A 82 -1.85 -9.69 -15.72
CA ASN A 82 -2.57 -10.47 -16.72
C ASN A 82 -3.90 -9.82 -17.14
N GLN A 83 -4.51 -9.02 -16.25
CA GLN A 83 -5.70 -8.23 -16.56
C GLN A 83 -5.39 -7.07 -17.53
N LEU A 84 -4.14 -6.62 -17.57
CA LEU A 84 -3.66 -5.50 -18.38
C LEU A 84 -2.98 -5.96 -19.68
N ARG A 85 -3.25 -7.18 -20.13
CA ARG A 85 -2.74 -7.65 -21.41
C ARG A 85 -3.39 -6.91 -22.60
N ASP A 86 -2.59 -6.64 -23.62
CA ASP A 86 -3.07 -6.20 -24.92
C ASP A 86 -3.43 -7.40 -25.81
N ASP A 87 -4.01 -7.12 -26.98
CA ASP A 87 -4.46 -8.15 -27.93
C ASP A 87 -3.27 -8.94 -28.53
N ASP A 88 -2.05 -8.38 -28.46
CA ASP A 88 -0.81 -9.00 -28.95
C ASP A 88 -0.09 -9.81 -27.85
N GLY A 89 -0.67 -9.89 -26.64
CA GLY A 89 -0.13 -10.62 -25.50
C GLY A 89 1.00 -9.90 -24.75
N GLY A 90 1.24 -8.63 -25.06
CA GLY A 90 2.07 -7.70 -24.29
C GLY A 90 1.32 -7.07 -23.12
N PHE A 91 2.02 -6.29 -22.30
CA PHE A 91 1.38 -5.47 -21.27
C PHE A 91 1.03 -4.09 -21.83
N ARG A 92 -0.18 -3.63 -21.52
CA ARG A 92 -0.56 -2.21 -21.66
C ARG A 92 0.30 -1.36 -20.73
N GLU A 93 0.36 -0.05 -20.97
CA GLU A 93 0.95 0.87 -20.01
C GLU A 93 0.18 0.80 -18.69
N TRP A 94 0.92 0.82 -17.59
CA TRP A 94 0.37 0.65 -16.26
C TRP A 94 1.17 1.40 -15.21
N GLY A 95 0.56 1.63 -14.04
CA GLY A 95 1.22 2.20 -12.87
C GLY A 95 0.27 3.10 -12.10
N PHE A 96 0.76 4.24 -11.62
CA PHE A 96 -0.04 5.12 -10.77
C PHE A 96 -0.15 6.52 -11.34
N VAL A 97 -1.31 7.16 -11.10
CA VAL A 97 -1.42 8.62 -11.18
C VAL A 97 -0.79 9.22 -9.93
N VAL A 98 0.12 10.17 -10.11
CA VAL A 98 0.87 10.81 -9.03
C VAL A 98 0.63 12.31 -9.05
N TYR A 99 -0.02 12.85 -8.02
CA TYR A 99 -0.24 14.27 -7.86
C TYR A 99 0.93 14.91 -7.11
N ARG A 100 1.43 16.05 -7.59
CA ARG A 100 2.37 16.90 -6.85
C ARG A 100 1.59 18.03 -6.18
N THR A 101 1.60 18.11 -4.86
CA THR A 101 0.97 19.21 -4.12
C THR A 101 1.99 20.11 -3.43
N ALA A 102 3.27 19.72 -3.38
CA ALA A 102 4.33 20.45 -2.68
C ALA A 102 5.62 20.64 -3.50
N GLY A 103 6.52 21.47 -2.97
CA GLY A 103 7.86 21.72 -3.49
C GLY A 103 7.89 22.47 -4.82
N TYR A 104 6.86 23.25 -5.15
CA TYR A 104 6.76 24.04 -6.39
C TYR A 104 7.80 25.17 -6.52
N ASP A 105 8.47 25.50 -5.43
CA ASP A 105 9.51 26.51 -5.30
C ASP A 105 10.93 25.97 -5.49
N ASP A 106 11.13 24.65 -5.51
CA ASP A 106 12.44 24.00 -5.61
C ASP A 106 12.41 22.81 -6.59
N ASP A 107 12.72 23.10 -7.86
CA ASP A 107 12.77 22.10 -8.93
C ASP A 107 13.89 21.06 -8.74
N GLU A 108 15.00 21.41 -8.07
CA GLU A 108 16.08 20.45 -7.81
C GLU A 108 15.65 19.45 -6.73
N THR A 109 14.96 19.90 -5.68
CA THR A 109 14.32 19.01 -4.71
C THR A 109 13.32 18.08 -5.39
N LEU A 110 12.48 18.60 -6.29
CA LEU A 110 11.53 17.75 -7.02
C LEU A 110 12.25 16.70 -7.87
N LYS A 111 13.28 17.12 -8.62
CA LYS A 111 14.06 16.22 -9.47
C LYS A 111 14.71 15.11 -8.64
N HIS A 112 15.22 15.44 -7.47
CA HIS A 112 15.74 14.45 -6.52
C HIS A 112 14.64 13.49 -6.05
N VAL A 113 13.47 14.00 -5.68
CA VAL A 113 12.32 13.18 -5.25
C VAL A 113 11.90 12.20 -6.34
N LYS A 114 11.67 12.67 -7.58
CA LYS A 114 11.32 11.81 -8.71
C LYS A 114 12.37 10.75 -8.98
N SER A 115 13.65 11.14 -9.01
CA SER A 115 14.76 10.22 -9.23
C SER A 115 14.86 9.14 -8.14
N THR A 116 14.60 9.50 -6.87
CA THR A 116 14.64 8.55 -5.76
C THR A 116 13.47 7.56 -5.83
N ILE A 117 12.27 8.04 -6.14
CA ILE A 117 11.09 7.17 -6.35
C ILE A 117 11.36 6.20 -7.50
N GLU A 118 11.79 6.70 -8.66
CA GLU A 118 12.09 5.87 -9.82
C GLU A 118 13.20 4.85 -9.53
N ALA A 119 14.27 5.25 -8.84
CA ALA A 119 15.37 4.34 -8.51
C ALA A 119 14.91 3.20 -7.57
N LYS A 120 14.03 3.48 -6.61
CA LYS A 120 13.46 2.46 -5.72
C LYS A 120 12.49 1.54 -6.44
N ILE A 121 11.62 2.10 -7.29
CA ILE A 121 10.72 1.32 -8.13
C ILE A 121 11.52 0.40 -9.06
N ASN A 122 12.57 0.91 -9.72
CA ASN A 122 13.38 0.11 -10.65
C ASN A 122 13.98 -1.15 -10.00
N LYS A 123 14.40 -1.06 -8.72
CA LYS A 123 14.93 -2.21 -7.97
C LYS A 123 13.88 -3.30 -7.69
N GLN A 124 12.59 -2.98 -7.76
CA GLN A 124 11.51 -3.96 -7.58
C GLN A 124 11.30 -4.84 -8.82
N PHE A 125 11.97 -4.54 -9.95
CA PHE A 125 11.79 -5.22 -11.24
C PHE A 125 12.96 -6.11 -11.67
N ASP A 126 13.87 -6.49 -10.76
CA ASP A 126 15.10 -7.22 -11.08
C ASP A 126 14.90 -8.47 -11.97
N GLN A 127 13.72 -9.10 -11.96
CA GLN A 127 13.37 -10.28 -12.76
C GLN A 127 12.19 -10.07 -13.73
N ALA A 128 11.67 -8.86 -13.88
CA ALA A 128 10.42 -8.57 -14.58
C ALA A 128 10.54 -7.40 -15.59
N GLN A 129 11.63 -7.36 -16.36
CA GLN A 129 11.94 -6.24 -17.26
C GLN A 129 10.80 -5.90 -18.25
N ARG A 130 10.10 -6.91 -18.79
CA ARG A 130 8.97 -6.68 -19.70
C ARG A 130 7.82 -5.92 -19.05
N ALA A 131 7.53 -6.22 -17.78
CA ALA A 131 6.54 -5.48 -17.01
C ALA A 131 7.05 -4.06 -16.73
N ARG A 132 8.34 -3.94 -16.35
CA ARG A 132 9.00 -2.66 -16.12
C ARG A 132 8.93 -1.72 -17.31
N ASP A 133 9.15 -2.22 -18.53
CA ASP A 133 9.17 -1.40 -19.75
C ASP A 133 7.82 -0.72 -20.03
N LYS A 134 6.75 -1.22 -19.41
CA LYS A 134 5.38 -0.68 -19.52
C LYS A 134 4.92 0.06 -18.27
N PHE A 135 5.70 0.00 -17.19
CA PHE A 135 5.43 0.74 -15.98
C PHE A 135 5.74 2.23 -16.15
N SER A 136 4.82 3.08 -15.72
CA SER A 136 4.99 4.52 -15.69
C SER A 136 4.33 5.15 -14.46
N LEU A 137 4.87 6.29 -14.02
CA LEU A 137 4.20 7.17 -13.07
C LEU A 137 3.64 8.36 -13.85
N MET A 138 2.31 8.51 -13.85
CA MET A 138 1.64 9.61 -14.54
C MET A 138 1.59 10.82 -13.61
N TRP A 139 2.59 11.70 -13.74
CA TRP A 139 2.71 12.90 -12.92
C TRP A 139 1.70 13.97 -13.34
N MET A 140 0.85 14.38 -12.40
CA MET A 140 -0.07 15.51 -12.51
C MET A 140 0.57 16.70 -11.79
N GLU A 141 1.03 17.67 -12.59
CA GLU A 141 1.82 18.81 -12.12
C GLU A 141 1.20 20.11 -12.65
N GLY A 142 0.74 20.96 -11.73
CA GLY A 142 0.08 22.21 -12.05
C GLY A 142 0.03 23.10 -10.82
N GLY A 143 0.24 24.40 -10.99
CA GLY A 143 0.26 25.33 -9.86
C GLY A 143 -1.06 25.37 -9.07
N GLU A 144 -2.16 25.00 -9.72
CA GLU A 144 -3.48 24.81 -9.11
C GLU A 144 -3.56 23.63 -8.13
N LEU A 145 -2.60 22.69 -8.18
CA LEU A 145 -2.50 21.57 -7.25
C LEU A 145 -1.70 21.91 -5.99
N ALA A 146 -1.01 23.05 -5.97
CA ALA A 146 -0.18 23.46 -4.84
C ALA A 146 -1.01 23.60 -3.55
N GLY A 147 -0.60 22.89 -2.50
CA GLY A 147 -1.22 22.93 -1.18
C GLY A 147 -2.58 22.22 -1.09
N LYS A 148 -3.02 21.51 -2.13
CA LYS A 148 -4.29 20.75 -2.08
C LYS A 148 -4.26 19.67 -1.01
N THR A 149 -5.37 19.52 -0.31
CA THR A 149 -5.53 18.48 0.71
C THR A 149 -5.78 17.10 0.07
N PRO A 150 -5.63 16.00 0.82
CA PRO A 150 -5.95 14.66 0.33
C PRO A 150 -7.38 14.53 -0.21
N GLU A 151 -8.36 15.14 0.46
CA GLU A 151 -9.76 15.15 0.06
C GLU A 151 -9.99 15.85 -1.27
N GLU A 152 -9.31 16.99 -1.49
CA GLU A 152 -9.39 17.71 -2.77
C GLU A 152 -8.77 16.90 -3.90
N ILE A 153 -7.65 16.22 -3.65
CA ILE A 153 -7.01 15.34 -4.63
C ILE A 153 -7.88 14.12 -4.91
N GLY A 154 -8.48 13.51 -3.89
CA GLY A 154 -9.42 12.40 -4.02
C GLY A 154 -10.58 12.75 -4.96
N ARG A 155 -11.18 13.93 -4.77
CA ARG A 155 -12.25 14.43 -5.67
C ARG A 155 -11.77 14.70 -7.10
N ILE A 156 -10.60 15.29 -7.29
CA ILE A 156 -10.03 15.51 -8.64
C ILE A 156 -9.77 14.18 -9.33
N TYR A 157 -9.22 13.21 -8.60
CA TYR A 157 -8.92 11.90 -9.10
C TYR A 157 -10.19 11.09 -9.41
N SER A 158 -11.23 11.19 -8.59
CA SER A 158 -12.51 10.53 -8.85
C SER A 158 -13.18 11.07 -10.11
N GLU A 159 -13.15 12.39 -10.34
CA GLU A 159 -13.63 12.99 -11.60
C GLU A 159 -12.86 12.45 -12.83
N LEU A 160 -11.54 12.30 -12.72
CA LEU A 160 -10.72 11.69 -13.77
C LEU A 160 -11.08 10.21 -13.99
N PHE A 161 -11.34 9.48 -12.91
CA PHE A 161 -11.68 8.06 -12.93
C PHE A 161 -13.09 7.80 -13.53
N PHE A 162 -14.08 8.63 -13.20
CA PHE A 162 -15.48 8.45 -13.62
C PHE A 162 -15.84 9.11 -14.96
N THR A 163 -15.00 9.97 -15.53
CA THR A 163 -15.23 10.56 -16.85
C THR A 163 -14.92 9.55 -17.97
N ARG A 164 -15.92 9.20 -18.80
CA ARG A 164 -15.93 8.10 -19.79
C ARG A 164 -14.87 8.11 -20.92
N ASP A 165 -13.84 8.96 -20.85
CA ASP A 165 -12.71 9.01 -21.80
C ASP A 165 -11.48 8.19 -21.33
N VAL A 166 -11.66 7.34 -20.32
CA VAL A 166 -10.66 6.50 -19.63
C VAL A 166 -9.99 5.42 -20.50
N LYS A 167 -10.28 5.33 -21.82
CA LYS A 167 -9.73 4.25 -22.67
C LYS A 167 -8.20 4.21 -22.70
N GLY A 168 -7.53 5.33 -22.38
CA GLY A 168 -6.07 5.42 -22.24
C GLY A 168 -5.54 5.27 -20.81
N LEU A 169 -6.41 5.26 -19.79
CA LEU A 169 -6.02 5.25 -18.37
C LEU A 169 -6.29 3.92 -17.67
N PHE A 170 -6.74 2.88 -18.37
CA PHE A 170 -7.13 1.61 -17.75
C PHE A 170 -6.03 0.97 -16.88
N GLY A 171 -4.76 1.11 -17.25
CA GLY A 171 -3.64 0.61 -16.44
C GLY A 171 -3.19 1.53 -15.30
N PHE A 172 -3.82 2.70 -15.15
CA PHE A 172 -3.54 3.71 -14.11
C PHE A 172 -4.75 3.97 -13.20
N ALA A 173 -5.94 3.54 -13.64
CA ALA A 173 -7.20 3.76 -12.97
C ALA A 173 -7.38 2.72 -11.87
N HIS A 174 -6.82 3.01 -10.70
CA HIS A 174 -6.99 2.23 -9.47
C HIS A 174 -7.86 2.98 -8.47
N TYR A 175 -8.38 2.28 -7.46
CA TYR A 175 -9.07 2.89 -6.31
C TYR A 175 -8.17 3.79 -5.45
N VAL A 176 -6.87 3.85 -5.76
CA VAL A 176 -5.91 4.76 -5.14
C VAL A 176 -5.15 5.57 -6.19
N CYS A 177 -4.85 6.82 -5.88
CA CYS A 177 -3.78 7.59 -6.51
C CYS A 177 -2.68 7.87 -5.50
N LEU A 178 -1.51 8.29 -6.00
CA LEU A 178 -0.40 8.71 -5.16
C LEU A 178 -0.33 10.23 -5.11
N CYS A 179 0.16 10.76 -4.00
CA CYS A 179 0.41 12.17 -3.80
C CYS A 179 1.79 12.39 -3.17
N VAL A 180 2.53 13.33 -3.74
CA VAL A 180 3.78 13.85 -3.21
C VAL A 180 3.49 15.22 -2.58
N ASP A 181 3.27 15.17 -1.27
CA ASP A 181 3.06 16.32 -0.40
C ASP A 181 4.34 16.73 0.35
N GLU A 182 4.24 17.72 1.22
CA GLU A 182 5.40 18.20 2.01
C GLU A 182 6.00 17.09 2.88
N SER A 183 5.16 16.23 3.45
CA SER A 183 5.59 15.10 4.29
C SER A 183 6.41 14.09 3.48
N SER A 184 5.94 13.77 2.28
CA SER A 184 6.60 12.88 1.33
C SER A 184 7.96 13.43 0.93
N ILE A 185 8.04 14.72 0.55
CA ILE A 185 9.30 15.39 0.18
C ILE A 185 10.30 15.34 1.33
N LYS A 186 9.88 15.71 2.56
CA LYS A 186 10.72 15.66 3.76
C LYS A 186 11.23 14.24 4.01
N SER A 187 10.36 13.23 3.89
CA SER A 187 10.73 11.83 4.12
C SER A 187 11.78 11.33 3.11
N ILE A 188 11.64 11.69 1.84
CA ILE A 188 12.52 11.22 0.77
C ILE A 188 13.90 11.88 0.88
N ARG A 189 13.94 13.15 1.30
CA ARG A 189 15.19 13.91 1.43
C ARG A 189 15.95 13.59 2.71
N ASP A 190 15.22 13.53 3.83
CA ASP A 190 15.83 13.63 5.16
C ASP A 190 15.71 12.33 5.99
N ALA A 191 14.76 11.45 5.68
CA ALA A 191 14.56 10.22 6.45
C ALA A 191 15.45 9.07 5.94
N PRO A 192 15.69 8.04 6.77
CA PRO A 192 16.29 6.80 6.31
C PRO A 192 15.55 6.22 5.10
N PRO A 193 16.26 5.62 4.12
CA PRO A 193 15.66 5.15 2.87
C PRO A 193 14.45 4.22 3.03
N GLU A 194 14.39 3.46 4.12
CA GLU A 194 13.31 2.52 4.46
C GLU A 194 12.02 3.19 4.97
N LEU A 195 12.07 4.49 5.26
CA LEU A 195 10.94 5.31 5.70
C LEU A 195 10.51 6.36 4.67
N ALA A 196 11.20 6.41 3.54
CA ALA A 196 10.82 7.25 2.42
C ALA A 196 9.45 6.79 1.88
N HIS A 197 8.50 7.72 1.84
CA HIS A 197 7.11 7.41 1.57
C HIS A 197 6.44 8.43 0.66
N VAL A 198 5.29 8.02 0.15
CA VAL A 198 4.31 8.88 -0.52
C VAL A 198 2.96 8.67 0.13
N LEU A 199 2.01 9.57 -0.11
CA LEU A 199 0.65 9.43 0.37
C LEU A 199 -0.20 8.68 -0.67
N ALA A 200 -0.83 7.57 -0.29
CA ALA A 200 -1.87 6.92 -1.08
C ALA A 200 -3.22 7.52 -0.70
N ILE A 201 -4.01 7.92 -1.71
CA ILE A 201 -5.29 8.60 -1.53
C ILE A 201 -6.37 7.80 -2.25
N SER A 202 -7.44 7.44 -1.52
CA SER A 202 -8.60 6.76 -2.06
C SER A 202 -9.37 7.63 -3.05
N THR A 203 -9.96 7.02 -4.09
CA THR A 203 -10.96 7.68 -4.95
C THR A 203 -12.17 8.21 -4.18
N SER A 204 -12.47 7.64 -3.01
CA SER A 204 -13.56 8.08 -2.11
C SER A 204 -13.11 9.11 -1.06
N CYS A 205 -11.84 9.51 -1.03
CA CYS A 205 -11.34 10.46 -0.03
C CYS A 205 -12.06 11.82 -0.17
N GLY A 206 -12.73 12.24 0.90
CA GLY A 206 -13.49 13.49 0.92
C GLY A 206 -14.88 13.43 0.27
N ASP A 207 -15.36 12.25 -0.14
CA ASP A 207 -16.70 12.08 -0.69
C ASP A 207 -17.72 11.79 0.43
N PRO A 208 -18.62 12.73 0.76
CA PRO A 208 -19.61 12.55 1.82
C PRO A 208 -20.75 11.61 1.43
N ASP A 209 -20.92 11.29 0.14
CA ASP A 209 -22.02 10.48 -0.37
C ASP A 209 -21.67 8.97 -0.45
N VAL A 210 -20.43 8.60 -0.11
CA VAL A 210 -20.01 7.21 0.00
C VAL A 210 -20.56 6.61 1.30
N HIS A 211 -21.81 6.13 1.23
CA HIS A 211 -22.43 5.32 2.28
C HIS A 211 -21.89 3.89 2.23
N SER A 212 -20.66 3.71 2.67
CA SER A 212 -20.04 2.39 2.87
C SER A 212 -19.68 2.21 4.33
N ASP A 213 -19.52 0.96 4.76
CA ASP A 213 -19.02 0.62 6.10
C ASP A 213 -17.66 1.32 6.40
N GLU A 214 -16.91 1.71 5.35
CA GLU A 214 -15.65 2.48 5.45
C GLU A 214 -15.87 3.92 5.96
N ALA A 215 -17.02 4.53 5.68
CA ALA A 215 -17.34 5.90 6.09
C ALA A 215 -17.76 6.00 7.57
N GLU A 216 -18.03 4.87 8.22
CA GLU A 216 -18.41 4.81 9.63
C GLU A 216 -17.19 4.58 10.56
N ASP A 217 -16.01 4.21 10.02
CA ASP A 217 -14.79 4.05 10.82
C ASP A 217 -14.04 5.38 10.96
N GLU A 218 -14.14 6.01 12.14
CA GLU A 218 -13.46 7.27 12.46
C GLU A 218 -11.93 7.23 12.32
N ARG A 219 -11.32 6.03 12.24
CA ARG A 219 -9.87 5.87 12.04
C ARG A 219 -9.46 6.03 10.59
N TRP A 220 -10.40 6.00 9.64
CA TRP A 220 -10.12 6.11 8.22
C TRP A 220 -10.33 7.55 7.74
N THR A 221 -9.27 8.14 7.19
CA THR A 221 -9.29 9.52 6.66
C THR A 221 -9.36 9.57 5.13
N GLY A 222 -9.52 8.41 4.47
CA GLY A 222 -9.45 8.31 3.02
C GLY A 222 -8.02 8.29 2.44
N SER A 223 -6.98 8.38 3.26
CA SER A 223 -5.59 8.35 2.81
C SER A 223 -4.65 7.71 3.84
N PHE A 224 -3.50 7.21 3.39
CA PHE A 224 -2.48 6.61 4.24
C PHE A 224 -1.08 6.73 3.63
N LYS A 225 -0.04 6.72 4.48
CA LYS A 225 1.36 6.73 4.01
C LYS A 225 1.74 5.32 3.54
N VAL A 226 2.37 5.23 2.37
CA VAL A 226 2.90 3.99 1.81
C VAL A 226 4.40 4.13 1.53
N ALA A 227 5.17 3.11 1.92
CA ALA A 227 6.60 3.08 1.63
C ALA A 227 6.82 2.98 0.12
N ILE A 228 7.80 3.71 -0.40
CA ILE A 228 8.11 3.67 -1.84
C ILE A 228 8.54 2.26 -2.28
N ASP A 229 9.21 1.53 -1.38
CA ASP A 229 9.64 0.14 -1.61
C ASP A 229 8.46 -0.85 -1.68
N SER A 230 7.24 -0.39 -1.33
CA SER A 230 6.01 -1.19 -1.30
C SER A 230 5.05 -0.86 -2.44
N LEU A 231 5.42 0.05 -3.36
CA LEU A 231 4.52 0.54 -4.42
C LEU A 231 4.20 -0.53 -5.48
N ILE A 232 5.19 -1.32 -5.92
CA ILE A 232 4.95 -2.37 -6.93
C ILE A 232 4.49 -3.64 -6.22
N GLU A 233 5.26 -4.11 -5.27
CA GLU A 233 4.88 -5.20 -4.38
C GLU A 233 4.98 -4.68 -2.94
N PRO A 234 3.88 -4.64 -2.17
CA PRO A 234 2.58 -5.28 -2.43
C PRO A 234 1.49 -4.37 -3.00
N LEU A 235 1.64 -3.04 -2.98
CA LEU A 235 0.50 -2.13 -3.20
C LEU A 235 -0.17 -2.36 -4.54
N PHE A 236 0.59 -2.32 -5.65
CA PHE A 236 0.03 -2.53 -6.98
C PHE A 236 -0.62 -3.91 -7.12
N THR A 237 -0.06 -4.94 -6.50
CA THR A 237 -0.67 -6.28 -6.52
C THR A 237 -2.08 -6.26 -5.94
N LEU A 238 -2.31 -5.52 -4.85
CA LEU A 238 -3.60 -5.45 -4.15
C LEU A 238 -4.63 -4.54 -4.84
N VAL A 239 -4.18 -3.41 -5.39
CA VAL A 239 -5.07 -2.41 -6.01
C VAL A 239 -5.20 -2.56 -7.52
N GLY A 240 -4.28 -3.29 -8.14
CA GLY A 240 -4.24 -3.51 -9.58
C GLY A 240 -5.11 -4.68 -10.04
N ASP A 241 -5.48 -5.58 -9.13
CA ASP A 241 -6.43 -6.66 -9.39
C ASP A 241 -7.77 -6.48 -8.66
N ASP A 242 -7.96 -5.31 -8.03
CA ASP A 242 -9.11 -4.97 -7.18
C ASP A 242 -9.34 -5.96 -6.02
N SER A 243 -8.28 -6.61 -5.51
CA SER A 243 -8.38 -7.55 -4.39
C SER A 243 -8.74 -6.88 -3.07
N LEU A 244 -8.25 -5.66 -2.81
CA LEU A 244 -8.54 -4.91 -1.59
C LEU A 244 -8.84 -3.44 -1.90
N THR A 245 -9.78 -2.86 -1.17
CA THR A 245 -10.04 -1.41 -1.24
C THR A 245 -8.94 -0.61 -0.54
N ALA A 246 -8.86 0.69 -0.83
CA ALA A 246 -7.95 1.60 -0.14
C ALA A 246 -8.15 1.57 1.39
N TYR A 247 -9.40 1.45 1.84
CA TYR A 247 -9.74 1.30 3.25
C TYR A 247 -9.17 0.02 3.84
N GLU A 248 -9.38 -1.14 3.20
CA GLU A 248 -8.88 -2.41 3.74
C GLU A 248 -7.37 -2.46 3.88
N ILE A 249 -6.64 -1.72 3.03
CA ILE A 249 -5.18 -1.58 3.07
C ILE A 249 -4.76 -0.59 4.16
N GLY A 250 -5.38 0.60 4.15
CA GLY A 250 -4.95 1.75 4.93
C GLY A 250 -5.57 1.86 6.32
N VAL A 251 -6.62 1.10 6.63
CA VAL A 251 -7.33 1.22 7.91
C VAL A 251 -6.39 0.94 9.09
N GLY A 252 -6.31 1.91 9.98
CA GLY A 252 -5.41 1.92 11.13
C GLY A 252 -3.94 2.20 10.80
N VAL A 253 -3.59 2.68 9.59
CA VAL A 253 -2.30 3.37 9.36
C VAL A 253 -2.46 4.78 9.93
N THR A 254 -2.03 4.97 11.17
CA THR A 254 -2.05 6.27 11.84
C THR A 254 -1.02 7.23 11.20
N PRO A 255 -1.07 8.54 11.49
CA PRO A 255 -0.14 9.51 10.89
C PRO A 255 1.35 9.23 11.15
N ASP A 256 1.67 8.51 12.23
CA ASP A 256 3.00 8.06 12.60
C ASP A 256 3.36 6.67 12.08
N LEU A 257 2.49 6.03 11.29
CA LEU A 257 2.73 4.74 10.69
C LEU A 257 2.88 4.85 9.17
N LEU A 258 3.54 3.83 8.63
CA LEU A 258 3.85 3.67 7.22
C LEU A 258 3.44 2.26 6.81
N TRP A 259 2.56 2.14 5.81
CA TRP A 259 2.18 0.84 5.27
C TRP A 259 3.31 0.26 4.42
N THR A 260 3.68 -1.00 4.66
CA THR A 260 4.84 -1.65 4.02
C THR A 260 4.64 -3.04 3.43
N ASP A 261 3.61 -3.79 3.84
CA ASP A 261 3.42 -5.16 3.36
C ASP A 261 1.94 -5.60 3.25
N TYR A 262 1.70 -6.80 2.74
CA TYR A 262 0.38 -7.42 2.54
C TYR A 262 -0.47 -7.55 3.79
N SER A 263 0.12 -7.51 4.98
CA SER A 263 -0.65 -7.62 6.20
C SER A 263 -1.33 -6.28 6.49
N ARG A 264 -2.62 -6.32 6.86
CA ARG A 264 -3.36 -5.17 7.41
C ARG A 264 -2.63 -4.46 8.59
N PHE A 265 -1.53 -5.04 9.09
CA PHE A 265 -0.75 -4.58 10.25
C PHE A 265 0.76 -4.43 9.97
N GLY A 266 1.21 -4.58 8.73
CA GLY A 266 2.61 -4.45 8.31
C GLY A 266 3.02 -2.99 8.27
N LYS A 267 3.06 -2.38 9.45
CA LYS A 267 3.19 -0.94 9.65
C LYS A 267 4.54 -0.67 10.29
N LYS A 268 5.35 0.18 9.67
CA LYS A 268 6.56 0.72 10.30
C LYS A 268 6.24 2.08 10.88
N LYS A 269 6.85 2.41 12.02
CA LYS A 269 6.75 3.77 12.55
C LYS A 269 7.48 4.75 11.64
N ALA A 270 6.74 5.67 11.02
CA ALA A 270 7.28 6.88 10.43
C ALA A 270 7.73 7.79 11.58
N PHE A 271 8.93 8.36 11.48
CA PHE A 271 9.56 9.15 12.56
C PHE A 271 8.58 10.02 13.37
N VAL A 272 8.74 9.97 14.71
CA VAL A 272 8.21 10.96 15.64
C VAL A 272 9.20 12.13 15.66
N GLU A 273 8.69 13.36 15.50
CA GLU A 273 9.47 14.59 15.68
C GLU A 273 10.10 14.72 17.08
#